data_AF-A0A4R1Q443-F1
#
_entry.id   AF-A0A4R1Q443-F1
#
_cell.length_a   1.000
_cell.length_b   1.000
_cell.length_c   1.000
_cell.angle_alpha   90.00
_cell.angle_beta   90.00
_cell.angle_gamma   90.00
#
_symmetry.space_group_name_H-M   'P 1'
#
loop_
_entity.id
_entity.type
_entity.pdbx_description
1 polymer ?
#
loop_
_entity_poly.entity_id
_entity_poly.type
_entity_poly.pdbx_seq_one_letter_code
_entity_poly.pdbx_strand_id
1 'polypeptide(L)'
;MSPYRSIAYGGIDYRINAKRDRMEEILFVALSQSMAAIAAEVSADIGIPLKIELSTMLEAKGAVLSHPNIRLVISRGGAAENIKQLSDITVVDVTASIADILEAADRLASNGAKKIGLVAHHSLLEDNKQNIRILDREILMRPWQSAEQVSLLIQELSREGVTAIAGDNTGVKVARDYGLAAEAVPTGIASIKRSITEAVKIAKAREAERLIERIKAEQIHKQVEFIYNALERSAKAIEEVAASSQELAATSQATAVVTRSVAKDVESTSAILGIIRRVAQQTNLLGLNAAIEAARAGNLGRGFSVVAGEIRKLADESQSSTQNITNILKQFRSSVETVQKNVEQESTITQEQAKAIQEIAEMIESIRLAGKQLIAVSESKSSVLNK
;
A
#
# COMPACT_ATOMS: atom_id res chain seq x y z
N MET A 1 16.39 -30.55 -12.78
CA MET A 1 16.12 -30.20 -11.36
C MET A 1 15.48 -28.83 -11.34
N SER A 2 14.15 -28.77 -11.25
CA SER A 2 13.41 -27.50 -11.15
C SER A 2 13.54 -26.95 -9.73
N PRO A 3 13.93 -25.67 -9.54
CA PRO A 3 14.08 -25.09 -8.21
C PRO A 3 12.76 -24.58 -7.61
N TYR A 4 11.61 -24.81 -8.27
CA TYR A 4 10.30 -24.45 -7.73
C TYR A 4 9.86 -25.44 -6.64
N ARG A 5 10.54 -25.38 -5.49
CA ARG A 5 10.00 -25.88 -4.24
C ARG A 5 8.70 -25.13 -4.00
N SER A 6 7.60 -25.89 -3.96
CA SER A 6 6.31 -25.37 -3.54
C SER A 6 6.51 -24.63 -2.22
N ILE A 7 6.37 -23.31 -2.24
CA ILE A 7 6.20 -22.56 -0.99
C ILE A 7 4.79 -22.94 -0.59
N ALA A 8 4.69 -24.00 0.20
CA ALA A 8 3.50 -24.27 0.98
C ALA A 8 3.20 -22.97 1.70
N TYR A 9 2.14 -22.27 1.28
CA TYR A 9 1.47 -21.34 2.15
C TYR A 9 1.04 -22.21 3.33
N GLY A 10 1.87 -22.21 4.37
CA GLY A 10 1.51 -22.78 5.65
C GLY A 10 0.13 -22.25 5.95
N GLY A 11 -0.82 -23.16 6.13
CA GLY A 11 -2.17 -22.81 6.52
C GLY A 11 -2.09 -22.05 7.83
N ILE A 12 -1.98 -20.72 7.72
CA ILE A 12 -2.25 -19.83 8.83
C ILE A 12 -3.77 -19.84 8.88
N ASP A 13 -4.29 -20.70 9.74
CA ASP A 13 -5.68 -20.73 10.13
C ASP A 13 -6.02 -19.35 10.72
N TYR A 14 -6.41 -18.41 9.85
CA TYR A 14 -6.93 -17.10 10.22
C TYR A 14 -8.35 -17.27 10.77
N ARG A 15 -8.47 -18.04 11.86
CA ARG A 15 -9.52 -17.80 12.85
C ARG A 15 -9.16 -16.50 13.54
N ILE A 16 -9.45 -15.38 12.86
CA ILE A 16 -9.49 -14.06 13.48
C ILE A 16 -10.50 -14.21 14.60
N ASN A 17 -9.99 -14.37 15.81
CA ASN A 17 -10.78 -14.48 17.01
C ASN A 17 -11.69 -13.25 17.06
N ALA A 18 -12.97 -13.45 16.80
CA ALA A 18 -14.04 -12.49 16.99
C ALA A 18 -14.15 -12.18 18.49
N LYS A 19 -13.16 -11.50 19.07
CA LYS A 19 -13.36 -10.74 20.30
C LYS A 19 -14.36 -9.66 19.93
N ARG A 20 -15.62 -9.89 20.33
CA ARG A 20 -16.73 -8.93 20.26
C ARG A 20 -16.19 -7.51 20.40
N ASP A 21 -16.48 -6.64 19.42
CA ASP A 21 -16.29 -5.20 19.55
C ASP A 21 -17.00 -4.77 20.83
N ARG A 22 -16.22 -4.59 21.89
CA ARG A 22 -16.64 -3.89 23.08
C ARG A 22 -16.10 -2.49 22.92
N MET A 23 -16.98 -1.52 23.12
CA MET A 23 -16.64 -0.12 23.24
C MET A 23 -15.39 0.04 24.10
N GLU A 24 -14.50 0.94 23.69
CA GLU A 24 -13.27 1.26 24.44
C GLU A 24 -13.64 1.56 25.91
N GLU A 25 -12.97 0.89 26.84
CA GLU A 25 -13.24 1.08 28.26
C GLU A 25 -12.78 2.47 28.69
N ILE A 26 -13.67 3.19 29.38
CA ILE A 26 -13.41 4.53 29.90
C ILE A 26 -13.20 4.43 31.40
N LEU A 27 -12.06 4.95 31.89
CA LEU A 27 -11.79 5.08 33.32
C LEU A 27 -12.14 6.49 33.79
N PHE A 28 -12.91 6.58 34.86
CA PHE A 28 -13.17 7.81 35.57
C PHE A 28 -12.39 7.80 36.88
N VAL A 29 -11.34 8.62 36.96
CA VAL A 29 -10.53 8.79 38.18
C VAL A 29 -11.16 9.90 39.02
N ALA A 30 -11.90 9.47 40.05
CA ALA A 30 -12.62 10.34 40.97
C ALA A 30 -11.73 10.79 42.14
N LEU A 31 -11.71 12.10 42.42
CA LEU A 31 -10.95 12.67 43.54
C LEU A 31 -11.74 12.76 44.86
N SER A 32 -13.02 12.38 44.83
CA SER A 32 -13.88 12.33 46.00
C SER A 32 -15.02 11.32 45.80
N GLN A 33 -15.60 10.85 46.91
CA GLN A 33 -16.75 9.95 46.87
C GLN A 33 -17.97 10.58 46.19
N SER A 34 -18.19 11.89 46.38
CA SER A 34 -19.28 12.63 45.72
C SER A 34 -19.12 12.61 44.19
N MET A 35 -17.90 12.88 43.71
CA MET A 35 -17.59 12.85 42.28
C MET A 35 -17.76 11.44 41.68
N ALA A 36 -17.37 10.40 42.42
CA ALA A 36 -17.57 9.01 42.04
C ALA A 36 -19.07 8.64 41.97
N ALA A 37 -19.87 9.08 42.95
CA ALA A 37 -21.31 8.85 42.99
C ALA A 37 -22.03 9.53 41.81
N ILE A 38 -21.72 10.80 41.54
CA ILE A 38 -22.28 11.53 40.40
C ILE A 38 -21.86 10.87 39.07
N ALA A 39 -20.60 10.45 38.95
CA ALA A 39 -20.15 9.73 37.76
C ALA A 39 -20.89 8.41 37.57
N ALA A 40 -21.17 7.67 38.65
CA ALA A 40 -21.96 6.43 38.60
C ALA A 40 -23.42 6.69 38.21
N GLU A 41 -24.04 7.75 38.73
CA GLU A 41 -25.39 8.17 38.38
C GLU A 41 -25.48 8.57 36.90
N VAL A 42 -24.58 9.43 36.44
CA VAL A 42 -24.52 9.88 35.04
C VAL A 42 -24.20 8.72 34.09
N SER A 43 -23.31 7.81 34.49
CA SER A 43 -23.00 6.57 33.78
C SER A 43 -24.27 5.72 33.56
N ALA A 44 -25.08 5.56 34.61
CA ALA A 44 -26.33 4.81 34.56
C ALA A 44 -27.40 5.53 33.70
N ASP A 45 -27.52 6.85 33.81
CA ASP A 45 -28.44 7.68 32.99
C ASP A 45 -28.13 7.58 31.50
N ILE A 46 -26.84 7.63 31.13
CA ILE A 46 -26.38 7.58 29.74
C ILE A 46 -26.32 6.12 29.23
N GLY A 47 -26.33 5.14 30.12
CA GLY A 47 -26.29 3.71 29.78
C GLY A 47 -24.93 3.24 29.27
N ILE A 48 -23.84 3.88 29.69
CA ILE A 48 -22.47 3.55 29.23
C ILE A 48 -21.63 3.09 30.42
N PRO A 49 -21.11 1.85 30.40
CA PRO A 49 -20.35 1.32 31.53
C PRO A 49 -19.02 2.06 31.69
N LEU A 50 -18.91 2.82 32.78
CA LEU A 50 -17.68 3.48 33.21
C LEU A 50 -17.00 2.69 34.33
N LYS A 51 -15.69 2.48 34.21
CA LYS A 51 -14.88 2.06 35.36
C LYS A 51 -14.62 3.30 36.20
N ILE A 52 -14.96 3.26 37.49
CA ILE A 52 -14.78 4.39 38.39
C ILE A 52 -13.78 3.99 39.45
N GLU A 53 -12.70 4.76 39.58
CA GLU A 53 -11.65 4.53 40.58
C GLU A 53 -11.48 5.77 41.44
N LEU A 54 -11.57 5.59 42.76
CA LEU A 54 -11.30 6.66 43.71
C LEU A 54 -9.79 6.78 43.90
N SER A 55 -9.24 7.97 43.70
CA SER A 55 -7.80 8.22 43.83
C SER A 55 -7.53 9.62 44.38
N THR A 56 -6.30 9.85 44.83
CA THR A 56 -5.81 11.19 45.16
C THR A 56 -5.15 11.84 43.96
N MET A 57 -4.94 13.15 43.99
CA MET A 57 -4.25 13.87 42.91
C MET A 57 -2.83 13.32 42.63
N LEU A 58 -2.12 12.90 43.69
CA LEU A 58 -0.76 12.35 43.59
C LEU A 58 -0.76 10.90 43.05
N GLU A 59 -1.77 10.11 43.39
CA GLU A 59 -1.85 8.69 43.03
C GLU A 59 -2.58 8.45 41.69
N ALA A 60 -3.16 9.50 41.10
CA ALA A 60 -3.95 9.42 39.87
C ALA A 60 -3.23 8.69 38.70
N LYS A 61 -1.91 8.87 38.56
CA LYS A 61 -1.13 8.10 37.55
C LYS A 61 -1.09 6.60 37.86
N GLY A 62 -0.89 6.24 39.13
CA GLY A 62 -0.85 4.84 39.58
C GLY A 62 -2.20 4.15 39.38
N ALA A 63 -3.29 4.86 39.64
CA ALA A 63 -4.66 4.40 39.36
C ALA A 63 -4.84 4.02 37.88
N VAL A 64 -4.42 4.88 36.95
CA VAL A 64 -4.47 4.60 35.51
C VAL A 64 -3.57 3.41 35.13
N LEU A 65 -2.34 3.34 35.68
CA LEU A 65 -1.41 2.24 35.40
C LEU A 65 -1.88 0.88 35.92
N SER A 66 -2.76 0.84 36.93
CA SER A 66 -3.41 -0.39 37.39
C SER A 66 -4.40 -0.96 36.36
N HIS A 67 -4.73 -0.17 35.33
CA HIS A 67 -5.64 -0.50 34.24
C HIS A 67 -4.91 -0.51 32.88
N PRO A 68 -4.11 -1.55 32.55
CA PRO A 68 -3.21 -1.54 31.39
C PRO A 68 -3.90 -1.49 30.02
N ASN A 69 -5.20 -1.80 29.95
CA ASN A 69 -5.97 -1.80 28.71
C ASN A 69 -6.76 -0.50 28.49
N ILE A 70 -6.65 0.48 29.40
CA ILE A 70 -7.40 1.73 29.32
C ILE A 70 -6.55 2.79 28.63
N ARG A 71 -7.14 3.42 27.61
CA ARG A 71 -6.50 4.49 26.82
C ARG A 71 -7.30 5.80 26.82
N LEU A 72 -8.44 5.81 27.50
CA LEU A 72 -9.29 6.97 27.65
C LEU A 72 -9.70 7.14 29.11
N VAL A 73 -9.31 8.28 29.69
CA VAL A 73 -9.47 8.57 31.11
C VAL A 73 -10.20 9.91 31.27
N ILE A 74 -11.10 9.97 32.25
CA ILE A 74 -11.76 11.19 32.69
C ILE A 74 -11.26 11.50 34.10
N SER A 75 -10.78 12.73 34.33
CA SER A 75 -10.41 13.19 35.67
C SER A 75 -10.55 14.71 35.76
N ARG A 76 -10.21 15.31 36.91
CA ARG A 76 -10.39 16.74 37.17
C ARG A 76 -9.07 17.42 37.55
N GLY A 77 -8.80 18.57 36.95
CA GLY A 77 -7.80 19.52 37.44
C GLY A 77 -6.37 18.94 37.47
N GLY A 78 -5.64 19.15 38.56
CA GLY A 78 -4.25 18.69 38.68
C GLY A 78 -4.07 17.17 38.53
N ALA A 79 -5.10 16.36 38.82
CA ALA A 79 -5.05 14.93 38.58
C ALA A 79 -5.12 14.59 37.09
N ALA A 80 -5.97 15.29 36.33
CA ALA A 80 -6.03 15.16 34.87
C ALA A 80 -4.69 15.57 34.24
N GLU A 81 -4.08 16.66 34.71
CA GLU A 81 -2.79 17.13 34.23
C GLU A 81 -1.65 16.15 34.53
N ASN A 82 -1.65 15.54 35.72
CA ASN A 82 -0.73 14.47 36.05
C ASN A 82 -0.90 13.28 35.09
N ILE A 83 -2.14 12.86 34.80
CA ILE A 83 -2.39 11.71 33.92
C ILE A 83 -1.95 12.01 32.47
N LYS A 84 -2.12 13.25 31.97
CA LYS A 84 -1.70 13.64 30.60
C LYS A 84 -0.21 13.43 30.31
N GLN A 85 0.62 13.31 31.35
CA GLN A 85 2.05 13.02 31.21
C GLN A 85 2.32 11.54 30.86
N LEU A 86 1.33 10.65 30.96
CA LEU A 86 1.45 9.27 30.51
C LEU A 86 1.37 9.22 28.97
N SER A 87 2.31 8.52 28.34
CA SER A 87 2.25 8.27 26.90
C SER A 87 1.04 7.41 26.57
N ASP A 88 0.33 7.75 25.50
CA ASP A 88 -0.76 6.95 24.93
C ASP A 88 -2.06 6.88 25.78
N ILE A 89 -2.25 7.85 26.67
CA ILE A 89 -3.52 8.07 27.37
C ILE A 89 -4.16 9.36 26.87
N THR A 90 -5.42 9.28 26.47
CA THR A 90 -6.25 10.47 26.22
C THR A 90 -7.01 10.82 27.47
N VAL A 91 -6.88 12.07 27.92
CA VAL A 91 -7.52 12.55 29.14
C VAL A 91 -8.58 13.58 28.79
N VAL A 92 -9.81 13.33 29.24
CA VAL A 92 -10.90 14.31 29.22
C VAL A 92 -10.97 14.97 30.59
N ASP A 93 -10.66 16.26 30.65
CA ASP A 93 -10.72 17.03 31.90
C ASP A 93 -12.17 17.38 32.26
N VAL A 94 -12.50 17.34 33.55
CA VAL A 94 -13.78 17.77 34.10
C VAL A 94 -13.67 19.24 34.49
N THR A 95 -13.97 20.12 33.54
CA THR A 95 -14.00 21.56 33.76
C THR A 95 -15.25 21.97 34.53
N ALA A 96 -15.15 23.00 35.37
CA ALA A 96 -16.31 23.49 36.11
C ALA A 96 -17.32 24.13 35.14
N SER A 97 -18.59 23.78 35.31
CA SER A 97 -19.67 24.39 34.56
C SER A 97 -20.03 25.75 35.17
N ILE A 98 -20.67 26.62 34.39
CA ILE A 98 -21.24 27.87 34.92
C ILE A 98 -22.19 27.56 36.08
N ALA A 99 -22.97 26.48 35.99
CA ALA A 99 -23.87 26.07 37.07
C ALA A 99 -23.11 25.73 38.37
N ASP A 100 -21.96 25.04 38.27
CA ASP A 100 -21.13 24.69 39.42
C ASP A 100 -20.56 25.96 40.10
N ILE A 101 -20.12 26.92 39.29
CA ILE A 101 -19.60 28.21 39.75
C ILE A 101 -20.71 29.02 40.43
N LEU A 102 -21.89 29.07 39.83
CA LEU A 102 -23.05 29.77 40.38
C LEU A 102 -23.53 29.13 41.68
N GLU A 103 -23.53 27.80 41.78
CA GLU A 103 -23.89 27.09 43.01
C GLU A 103 -22.95 27.43 44.17
N ALA A 104 -21.64 27.46 43.92
CA ALA A 104 -20.67 27.89 44.93
C ALA A 104 -20.86 29.36 45.32
N ALA A 105 -21.14 30.23 44.34
CA ALA A 105 -21.42 31.63 44.58
C ALA A 105 -22.72 31.85 45.37
N ASP A 106 -23.78 31.06 45.11
CA ASP A 106 -25.06 31.10 45.83
C ASP A 106 -24.89 30.72 47.30
N ARG A 107 -24.09 29.70 47.60
CA ARG A 107 -23.77 29.30 48.99
C ARG A 107 -23.05 30.41 49.74
N LEU A 108 -22.07 31.06 49.11
CA LEU A 108 -21.36 32.20 49.68
C LEU A 108 -22.25 33.43 49.85
N ALA A 109 -23.13 33.69 48.88
CA ALA A 109 -24.06 34.81 48.92
C ALA A 109 -25.13 34.65 49.99
N SER A 110 -25.58 33.41 50.25
CA SER A 110 -26.50 33.09 51.36
C SER A 110 -25.91 33.43 52.72
N ASN A 111 -24.57 33.46 52.83
CA ASN A 111 -23.82 33.90 54.01
C ASN A 111 -23.48 35.40 53.98
N GLY A 112 -24.09 36.18 53.09
CA GLY A 112 -23.97 37.64 53.03
C GLY A 112 -22.90 38.20 52.09
N ALA A 113 -22.20 37.35 51.32
CA ALA A 113 -21.17 37.81 50.39
C ALA A 113 -21.77 38.45 49.12
N LYS A 114 -21.44 39.72 48.85
CA LYS A 114 -21.84 40.44 47.63
C LYS A 114 -20.76 40.49 46.55
N LYS A 115 -19.50 40.42 46.97
CA LYS A 115 -18.32 40.44 46.09
C LYS A 115 -17.49 39.19 46.34
N ILE A 116 -17.50 38.28 45.36
CA ILE A 116 -16.97 36.93 45.47
C ILE A 116 -15.80 36.78 44.49
N GLY A 117 -14.66 36.28 44.95
CA GLY A 117 -13.53 35.93 44.10
C GLY A 117 -13.65 34.47 43.68
N LEU A 118 -13.46 34.17 42.40
CA LEU A 118 -13.34 32.81 41.90
C LEU A 118 -11.86 32.50 41.61
N VAL A 119 -11.21 31.77 42.51
CA VAL A 119 -9.77 31.47 42.46
C VAL A 119 -9.58 29.97 42.29
N ALA A 120 -9.28 29.54 41.07
CA ALA A 120 -9.01 28.14 40.77
C ALA A 120 -7.95 28.00 39.66
N HIS A 121 -7.38 26.80 39.55
CA HIS A 121 -6.37 26.49 38.55
C HIS A 121 -6.90 26.80 37.15
N HIS A 122 -6.01 27.20 36.24
CA HIS A 122 -6.36 27.52 34.85
C HIS A 122 -6.93 26.33 34.05
N SER A 123 -6.83 25.11 34.57
CA SER A 123 -7.53 23.96 33.98
C SER A 123 -9.02 23.89 34.36
N LEU A 124 -9.45 24.63 35.39
CA LEU A 124 -10.83 24.72 35.86
C LEU A 124 -11.52 26.02 35.41
N LEU A 125 -10.74 27.07 35.11
CA LEU A 125 -11.18 28.38 34.62
C LEU A 125 -10.36 28.74 33.37
N GLU A 126 -10.98 29.29 32.33
CA GLU A 126 -10.24 29.81 31.18
C GLU A 126 -9.17 30.86 31.62
N ASP A 127 -8.02 30.92 30.94
CA ASP A 127 -6.81 31.69 31.31
C ASP A 127 -6.98 33.23 31.45
N ASN A 128 -8.21 33.74 31.35
CA ASN A 128 -8.51 35.17 31.39
C ASN A 128 -9.10 35.61 32.74
N LYS A 129 -8.54 36.68 33.32
CA LYS A 129 -9.21 37.41 34.41
C LYS A 129 -10.53 37.97 33.86
N GLN A 130 -11.64 37.65 34.52
CA GLN A 130 -12.97 38.13 34.13
C GLN A 130 -13.70 38.66 35.36
N ASN A 131 -14.48 39.72 35.18
CA ASN A 131 -15.38 40.23 36.21
C ASN A 131 -16.80 40.09 35.67
N ILE A 132 -17.61 39.28 36.34
CA ILE A 132 -18.98 38.99 35.94
C ILE A 132 -19.91 39.58 36.99
N ARG A 133 -20.90 40.34 36.55
CA ARG A 133 -21.95 40.86 37.42
C ARG A 133 -23.25 40.13 37.16
N ILE A 134 -23.80 39.49 38.19
CA ILE A 134 -25.07 38.76 38.13
C ILE A 134 -25.97 39.30 39.23
N LEU A 135 -27.05 39.97 38.83
CA LEU A 135 -27.95 40.68 39.75
C LEU A 135 -27.18 41.67 40.66
N ASP A 136 -27.24 41.48 41.97
CA ASP A 136 -26.57 42.31 42.99
C ASP A 136 -25.16 41.83 43.37
N ARG A 137 -24.62 40.85 42.63
CA ARG A 137 -23.36 40.17 42.96
C ARG A 137 -22.27 40.44 41.93
N GLU A 138 -21.04 40.57 42.40
CA GLU A 138 -19.85 40.74 41.58
C GLU A 138 -18.92 39.53 41.77
N ILE A 139 -18.66 38.78 40.69
CA ILE A 139 -17.80 37.60 40.67
C ILE A 139 -16.50 37.94 39.93
N LEU A 140 -15.37 37.91 40.64
CA LEU A 140 -14.05 38.23 40.10
C LEU A 140 -13.28 36.93 39.87
N MET A 141 -13.21 36.48 38.62
CA MET A 141 -12.47 35.29 38.22
C MET A 141 -10.98 35.60 38.12
N ARG A 142 -10.17 34.79 38.80
CA ARG A 142 -8.71 34.88 38.86
C ARG A 142 -8.12 33.48 38.71
N PRO A 143 -7.84 33.01 37.48
CA PRO A 143 -7.16 31.74 37.26
C PRO A 143 -5.72 31.79 37.78
N TRP A 144 -5.17 30.64 38.19
CA TRP A 144 -3.77 30.50 38.60
C TRP A 144 -3.09 29.31 37.92
N GLN A 145 -1.78 29.42 37.69
CA GLN A 145 -0.96 28.38 37.06
C GLN A 145 0.01 27.70 38.03
N SER A 146 0.38 28.39 39.10
CA SER A 146 1.28 27.87 40.14
C SER A 146 0.69 28.14 41.53
N ALA A 147 0.85 27.19 42.46
CA ALA A 147 0.27 27.30 43.80
C ALA A 147 0.79 28.53 44.57
N GLU A 148 2.00 28.99 44.26
CA GLU A 148 2.64 30.18 44.83
C GLU A 148 1.89 31.48 44.46
N GLN A 149 1.18 31.49 43.34
CA GLN A 149 0.41 32.66 42.88
C GLN A 149 -0.90 32.84 43.67
N VAL A 150 -1.45 31.76 44.23
CA VAL A 150 -2.78 31.74 44.86
C VAL A 150 -2.86 32.75 46.01
N SER A 151 -1.83 32.80 46.86
CA SER A 151 -1.73 33.76 47.97
C SER A 151 -1.73 35.21 47.48
N LEU A 152 -1.01 35.52 46.40
CA LEU A 152 -0.95 36.87 45.82
C LEU A 152 -2.32 37.28 45.25
N LEU A 153 -2.99 36.36 44.53
CA LEU A 153 -4.32 36.61 43.96
C LEU A 153 -5.37 36.85 45.04
N ILE A 154 -5.34 36.09 46.14
CA ILE A 154 -6.28 36.28 47.25
C ILE A 154 -6.05 37.62 47.96
N GLN A 155 -4.79 38.04 48.15
CA GLN A 155 -4.48 39.38 48.68
C GLN A 155 -4.94 40.50 47.74
N GLU A 156 -4.75 40.36 46.43
CA GLU A 156 -5.26 41.30 45.42
C GLU A 156 -6.79 41.43 45.52
N LEU A 157 -7.50 40.30 45.53
CA LEU A 157 -8.96 40.26 45.65
C LEU A 157 -9.46 40.86 46.97
N SER A 158 -8.76 40.62 48.08
CA SER A 158 -9.10 41.22 49.37
C SER A 158 -8.99 42.75 49.34
N ARG A 159 -7.95 43.31 48.68
CA ARG A 159 -7.81 44.76 48.46
C ARG A 159 -8.90 45.31 47.54
N GLU A 160 -9.37 44.51 46.57
CA GLU A 160 -10.52 44.85 45.72
C GLU A 160 -11.87 44.73 46.45
N GLY A 161 -11.89 44.36 47.73
CA GLY A 161 -13.09 44.28 48.57
C GLY A 161 -13.85 42.96 48.44
N VAL A 162 -13.22 41.91 47.92
CA VAL A 162 -13.80 40.55 47.94
C VAL A 162 -13.85 40.04 49.39
N THR A 163 -15.03 39.58 49.80
CA THR A 163 -15.27 39.09 51.16
C THR A 163 -15.37 37.56 51.23
N ALA A 164 -15.46 36.89 50.08
CA ALA A 164 -15.57 35.44 49.99
C ALA A 164 -14.93 34.87 48.73
N ILE A 165 -14.41 33.64 48.81
CA ILE A 165 -13.72 32.97 47.70
C ILE A 165 -14.42 31.66 47.34
N ALA A 166 -14.84 31.53 46.08
CA ALA A 166 -15.13 30.24 45.47
C ALA A 166 -13.86 29.72 44.78
N GLY A 167 -13.53 28.43 44.88
CA GLY A 167 -12.31 27.93 44.25
C GLY A 167 -12.15 26.43 44.22
N ASP A 168 -11.03 25.96 43.70
CA ASP A 168 -10.59 24.58 43.93
C ASP A 168 -10.04 24.39 45.36
N ASN A 169 -9.61 23.18 45.69
CA ASN A 169 -9.13 22.87 47.04
C ASN A 169 -7.95 23.77 47.48
N THR A 170 -7.08 24.17 46.56
CA THR A 170 -5.94 25.06 46.86
C THR A 170 -6.45 26.46 47.13
N GLY A 171 -7.30 27.01 46.25
CA GLY A 171 -7.90 28.33 46.42
C GLY A 171 -8.70 28.44 47.72
N VAL A 172 -9.50 27.44 48.04
CA VAL A 172 -10.30 27.38 49.27
C VAL A 172 -9.44 27.29 50.51
N LYS A 173 -8.40 26.44 50.50
CA LYS A 173 -7.48 26.30 51.64
C LYS A 173 -6.79 27.62 51.95
N VAL A 174 -6.17 28.24 50.93
CA VAL A 174 -5.47 29.51 51.11
C VAL A 174 -6.46 30.61 51.53
N ALA A 175 -7.66 30.66 50.97
CA ALA A 175 -8.65 31.67 51.35
C ALA A 175 -9.04 31.57 52.84
N ARG A 176 -9.17 30.35 53.38
CA ARG A 176 -9.44 30.12 54.81
C ARG A 176 -8.26 30.49 55.69
N ASP A 177 -7.03 30.23 55.26
CA ASP A 177 -5.82 30.65 55.99
C ASP A 177 -5.74 32.18 56.13
N TYR A 178 -6.32 32.93 55.19
CA TYR A 178 -6.46 34.40 55.23
C TYR A 178 -7.75 34.89 55.93
N GLY A 179 -8.55 33.98 56.52
CA GLY A 179 -9.77 34.33 57.25
C GLY A 179 -10.96 34.72 56.38
N LEU A 180 -10.94 34.44 55.07
CA LEU A 180 -12.07 34.69 54.18
C LEU A 180 -13.07 33.52 54.21
N ALA A 181 -14.36 33.82 54.03
CA ALA A 181 -15.36 32.80 53.77
C ALA A 181 -15.03 32.10 52.44
N ALA A 182 -14.96 30.77 52.43
CA ALA A 182 -14.54 30.05 51.23
C ALA A 182 -15.30 28.75 50.98
N GLU A 183 -15.77 28.60 49.74
CA GLU A 183 -16.53 27.45 49.25
C GLU A 183 -15.83 26.79 48.07
N ALA A 184 -15.81 25.46 48.07
CA ALA A 184 -15.26 24.71 46.95
C ALA A 184 -16.26 24.73 45.79
N VAL A 185 -15.76 24.96 44.58
CA VAL A 185 -16.57 24.80 43.36
C VAL A 185 -16.90 23.31 43.23
N PRO A 186 -18.19 22.93 43.34
CA PRO A 186 -18.58 21.53 43.25
C PRO A 186 -18.19 20.96 41.89
N THR A 187 -18.16 19.63 41.80
CA THR A 187 -18.21 18.95 40.50
C THR A 187 -19.65 18.56 40.27
N GLY A 188 -20.39 19.40 39.54
CA GLY A 188 -21.81 19.17 39.33
C GLY A 188 -22.09 18.05 38.33
N ILE A 189 -23.33 17.55 38.33
CA ILE A 189 -23.85 16.59 37.35
C ILE A 189 -23.60 17.09 35.92
N ALA A 190 -23.77 18.39 35.67
CA ALA A 190 -23.59 18.99 34.34
C ALA A 190 -22.13 18.89 33.83
N SER A 191 -21.14 19.13 34.70
CA SER A 191 -19.72 19.00 34.34
C SER A 191 -19.32 17.57 34.05
N ILE A 192 -19.72 16.64 34.93
CA ILE A 192 -19.42 15.21 34.75
C ILE A 192 -20.13 14.65 33.51
N LYS A 193 -21.39 15.02 33.28
CA LYS A 193 -22.15 14.64 32.08
C LYS A 193 -21.50 15.13 30.80
N ARG A 194 -20.97 16.37 30.78
CA ARG A 194 -20.23 16.90 29.63
C ARG A 194 -18.97 16.08 29.35
N SER A 195 -18.13 15.85 30.35
CA SER A 195 -16.86 15.12 30.16
C SER A 195 -17.08 13.65 29.80
N ILE A 196 -18.08 12.98 30.39
CA ILE A 196 -18.47 11.62 29.99
C ILE A 196 -18.96 11.60 28.54
N THR A 197 -19.83 12.53 28.15
CA THR A 197 -20.33 12.61 26.77
C THR A 197 -19.18 12.83 25.77
N GLU A 198 -18.21 13.67 26.12
CA GLU A 198 -17.05 13.93 25.28
C GLU A 198 -16.14 12.69 25.16
N ALA A 199 -15.83 12.03 26.28
CA ALA A 199 -15.09 10.77 26.26
C ALA A 199 -15.80 9.71 25.40
N VAL A 200 -17.12 9.61 25.50
CA VAL A 200 -17.92 8.69 24.69
C VAL A 200 -17.82 8.97 23.19
N LYS A 201 -17.82 10.25 22.79
CA LYS A 201 -17.60 10.61 21.38
C LYS A 201 -16.21 10.20 20.91
N ILE A 202 -15.18 10.43 21.72
CA ILE A 202 -13.79 10.03 21.42
C ILE A 202 -13.71 8.50 21.26
N ALA A 203 -14.26 7.74 22.20
CA ALA A 203 -14.30 6.28 22.16
C ALA A 203 -14.98 5.75 20.89
N LYS A 204 -16.14 6.30 20.53
CA LYS A 204 -16.88 5.92 19.32
C LYS A 204 -16.11 6.26 18.03
N ALA A 205 -15.45 7.42 17.98
CA ALA A 205 -14.65 7.82 16.82
C ALA A 205 -13.47 6.88 16.60
N ARG A 206 -12.77 6.49 17.69
CA ARG A 206 -11.68 5.50 17.64
C ARG A 206 -12.15 4.12 17.24
N GLU A 207 -13.30 3.69 17.73
CA GLU A 207 -13.90 2.41 17.33
C GLU A 207 -14.20 2.38 15.82
N ALA A 208 -14.79 3.44 15.28
CA ALA A 208 -15.03 3.58 13.85
C ALA A 208 -13.72 3.54 13.04
N GLU A 209 -12.68 4.23 13.50
CA GLU A 209 -11.36 4.23 12.85
C GLU A 209 -10.71 2.83 12.87
N ARG A 210 -10.78 2.12 13.99
CA ARG A 210 -10.32 0.71 14.10
C ARG A 210 -11.05 -0.20 13.12
N LEU A 211 -12.37 -0.05 12.98
CA LEU A 211 -13.17 -0.85 12.05
C LEU A 211 -12.76 -0.58 10.59
N ILE A 212 -12.60 0.70 10.23
CA ILE A 212 -12.15 1.09 8.87
C ILE A 212 -10.77 0.49 8.57
N GLU A 213 -9.84 0.54 9.50
CA GLU A 213 -8.49 -0.02 9.31
C GLU A 213 -8.51 -1.55 9.23
N ARG A 214 -9.37 -2.25 9.98
CA ARG A 214 -9.60 -3.70 9.81
C ARG A 214 -10.12 -4.05 8.43
N ILE A 215 -11.14 -3.34 7.94
CA ILE A 215 -11.70 -3.55 6.60
C ILE A 215 -10.62 -3.32 5.53
N LYS A 216 -9.82 -2.26 5.67
CA LYS A 216 -8.67 -2.01 4.78
C LYS A 216 -7.66 -3.16 4.82
N ALA A 217 -7.32 -3.67 6.01
CA ALA A 217 -6.38 -4.76 6.16
C ALA A 217 -6.88 -6.06 5.48
N GLU A 218 -8.16 -6.41 5.68
CA GLU A 218 -8.79 -7.54 4.99
C GLU A 218 -8.81 -7.36 3.47
N GLN A 219 -9.08 -6.15 2.99
CA GLN A 219 -9.06 -5.85 1.57
C GLN A 219 -7.64 -5.97 0.98
N ILE A 220 -6.62 -5.51 1.69
CA ILE A 220 -5.20 -5.69 1.29
C ILE A 220 -4.87 -7.18 1.19
N HIS A 221 -5.25 -8.00 2.18
CA HIS A 221 -5.02 -9.44 2.12
C HIS A 221 -5.65 -10.09 0.88
N LYS A 222 -6.92 -9.78 0.60
CA LYS A 222 -7.62 -10.31 -0.59
C LYS A 222 -6.94 -9.87 -1.89
N GLN A 223 -6.50 -8.61 -1.98
CA GLN A 223 -5.79 -8.09 -3.15
C GLN A 223 -4.43 -8.78 -3.35
N VAL A 224 -3.68 -9.00 -2.27
CA VAL A 224 -2.39 -9.68 -2.33
C VAL A 224 -2.56 -11.15 -2.72
N GLU A 225 -3.58 -11.84 -2.22
CA GLU A 225 -3.92 -13.20 -2.65
C GLU A 225 -4.24 -13.27 -4.15
N PHE A 226 -5.03 -12.33 -4.66
CA PHE A 226 -5.30 -12.21 -6.09
C PHE A 226 -4.02 -11.98 -6.90
N ILE A 227 -3.12 -11.10 -6.43
CA ILE A 227 -1.82 -10.86 -7.07
C ILE A 227 -0.99 -12.14 -7.12
N TYR A 228 -0.90 -12.91 -6.03
CA TYR A 228 -0.13 -14.15 -6.01
C TYR A 228 -0.66 -15.19 -7.00
N ASN A 229 -1.98 -15.36 -7.07
CA ASN A 229 -2.60 -16.23 -8.07
C ASN A 229 -2.32 -15.77 -9.51
N ALA A 230 -2.30 -14.46 -9.76
CA ALA A 230 -1.95 -13.91 -11.06
C ALA A 230 -0.45 -14.10 -11.39
N LEU A 231 0.44 -13.96 -10.41
CA LEU A 231 1.87 -14.19 -10.57
C LEU A 231 2.18 -15.65 -10.89
N GLU A 232 1.50 -16.60 -10.25
CA GLU A 232 1.69 -18.03 -10.54
C GLU A 232 1.30 -18.38 -11.98
N ARG A 233 0.15 -17.87 -12.44
CA ARG A 233 -0.27 -18.03 -13.85
C ARG A 233 0.72 -17.37 -14.80
N SER A 234 1.23 -16.19 -14.45
CA SER A 234 2.21 -15.46 -15.26
C SER A 234 3.53 -16.22 -15.35
N ALA A 235 4.02 -16.77 -14.23
CA ALA A 235 5.24 -17.58 -14.19
C ALA A 235 5.12 -18.80 -15.11
N LYS A 236 3.99 -19.53 -15.04
CA LYS A 236 3.74 -20.66 -15.92
C LYS A 236 3.71 -20.27 -17.40
N ALA A 237 3.03 -19.18 -17.73
CA ALA A 237 2.97 -18.68 -19.12
C ALA A 237 4.37 -18.31 -19.63
N ILE A 238 5.23 -17.74 -18.80
CA ILE A 238 6.61 -17.40 -19.16
C ILE A 238 7.45 -18.66 -19.40
N GLU A 239 7.28 -19.70 -18.57
CA GLU A 239 7.95 -20.98 -18.79
C GLU A 239 7.56 -21.61 -20.14
N GLU A 240 6.27 -21.56 -20.48
CA GLU A 240 5.76 -22.03 -21.78
C GLU A 240 6.34 -21.23 -22.96
N VAL A 241 6.38 -19.90 -22.84
CA VAL A 241 6.96 -19.02 -23.86
C VAL A 241 8.48 -19.23 -23.99
N ALA A 242 9.19 -19.45 -22.88
CA ALA A 242 10.61 -19.75 -22.88
C ALA A 242 10.92 -21.07 -23.59
N ALA A 243 10.15 -22.12 -23.30
CA ALA A 243 10.28 -23.41 -23.98
C ALA A 243 10.02 -23.28 -25.49
N SER A 244 8.95 -22.56 -25.88
CA SER A 244 8.63 -22.32 -27.28
C SER A 244 9.71 -21.51 -28.00
N SER A 245 10.29 -20.50 -27.35
CA SER A 245 11.38 -19.69 -27.91
C SER A 245 12.66 -20.53 -28.14
N GLN A 246 12.97 -21.45 -27.22
CA GLN A 246 14.09 -22.38 -27.37
C GLN A 246 13.86 -23.37 -28.53
N GLU A 247 12.66 -23.91 -28.66
CA GLU A 247 12.29 -24.80 -29.77
C GLU A 247 12.36 -24.06 -31.13
N LEU A 248 11.90 -22.82 -31.16
CA LEU A 248 12.00 -21.96 -32.35
C LEU A 248 13.46 -21.73 -32.74
N ALA A 249 14.32 -21.37 -31.78
CA ALA A 249 15.75 -21.17 -32.04
C ALA A 249 16.43 -22.45 -32.58
N ALA A 250 16.09 -23.62 -32.04
CA ALA A 250 16.60 -24.90 -32.54
C ALA A 250 16.13 -25.18 -33.98
N THR A 251 14.87 -24.89 -34.27
CA THR A 251 14.26 -25.08 -35.60
C THR A 251 14.85 -24.12 -36.64
N SER A 252 15.05 -22.85 -36.29
CA SER A 252 15.70 -21.86 -37.15
C SER A 252 17.15 -22.26 -37.45
N GLN A 253 17.89 -22.78 -36.45
CA GLN A 253 19.24 -23.29 -36.66
C GLN A 253 19.28 -24.51 -37.61
N ALA A 254 18.37 -25.46 -37.44
CA ALA A 254 18.24 -26.60 -38.35
C ALA A 254 17.91 -26.14 -39.78
N THR A 255 17.00 -25.17 -39.92
CA THR A 255 16.62 -24.56 -41.20
C THR A 255 17.82 -23.85 -41.85
N ALA A 256 18.65 -23.16 -41.07
CA ALA A 256 19.88 -22.53 -41.57
C ALA A 256 20.84 -23.55 -42.20
N VAL A 257 21.03 -24.71 -41.54
CA VAL A 257 21.89 -25.79 -42.03
C VAL A 257 21.36 -26.37 -43.34
N VAL A 258 20.07 -26.69 -43.38
CA VAL A 258 19.42 -27.22 -44.60
C VAL A 258 19.54 -26.24 -45.75
N THR A 259 19.26 -24.96 -45.50
CA THR A 259 19.27 -23.93 -46.53
C THR A 259 20.67 -23.68 -47.09
N ARG A 260 21.73 -23.78 -46.27
CA ARG A 260 23.12 -23.75 -46.76
C ARG A 260 23.46 -24.97 -47.62
N SER A 261 22.99 -26.16 -47.25
CA SER A 261 23.17 -27.37 -48.08
C SER A 261 22.50 -27.20 -49.44
N VAL A 262 21.25 -26.74 -49.45
CA VAL A 262 20.49 -26.51 -50.69
C VAL A 262 21.18 -25.45 -51.57
N ALA A 263 21.71 -24.37 -50.99
CA ALA A 263 22.48 -23.37 -51.73
C ALA A 263 23.68 -23.98 -52.47
N LYS A 264 24.41 -24.89 -51.81
CA LYS A 264 25.55 -25.62 -52.39
C LYS A 264 25.12 -26.58 -53.50
N ASP A 265 23.98 -27.25 -53.34
CA ASP A 265 23.42 -28.15 -54.36
C ASP A 265 23.01 -27.37 -55.61
N VAL A 266 22.46 -26.17 -55.45
CA VAL A 266 22.12 -25.26 -56.57
C VAL A 266 23.36 -24.82 -57.34
N GLU A 267 24.44 -24.49 -56.63
CA GLU A 267 25.71 -24.10 -57.24
C GLU A 267 26.34 -25.28 -58.01
N SER A 268 26.33 -26.47 -57.42
CA SER A 268 26.82 -27.71 -58.04
C SER A 268 26.02 -28.05 -59.30
N THR A 269 24.69 -27.95 -59.24
CA THR A 269 23.82 -28.20 -60.39
C THR A 269 24.04 -27.18 -61.50
N SER A 270 24.25 -25.90 -61.14
CA SER A 270 24.57 -24.84 -62.10
C SER A 270 25.89 -25.12 -62.84
N ALA A 271 26.90 -25.64 -62.13
CA ALA A 271 28.17 -26.03 -62.74
C ALA A 271 28.00 -27.19 -63.75
N ILE A 272 27.17 -28.19 -63.41
CA ILE A 272 26.84 -29.32 -64.30
C ILE A 272 26.12 -28.84 -65.56
N LEU A 273 25.12 -27.95 -65.43
CA LEU A 273 24.43 -27.37 -66.59
C LEU A 273 25.39 -26.58 -67.49
N GLY A 274 26.37 -25.90 -66.90
CA GLY A 274 27.45 -25.25 -67.64
C GLY A 274 28.27 -26.23 -68.49
N ILE A 275 28.56 -27.43 -67.97
CA ILE A 275 29.22 -28.51 -68.72
C ILE A 275 28.31 -29.00 -69.86
N ILE A 276 27.05 -29.30 -69.58
CA ILE A 276 26.10 -29.81 -70.59
C ILE A 276 25.92 -28.79 -71.72
N ARG A 277 25.81 -27.50 -71.40
CA ARG A 277 25.75 -26.43 -72.41
C ARG A 277 26.99 -26.40 -73.30
N ARG A 278 28.19 -26.56 -72.73
CA ARG A 278 29.44 -26.64 -73.53
C ARG A 278 29.46 -27.88 -74.41
N VAL A 279 29.02 -29.02 -73.91
CA VAL A 279 28.90 -30.26 -74.69
C VAL A 279 27.93 -30.06 -75.84
N ALA A 280 26.73 -29.52 -75.59
CA ALA A 280 25.74 -29.22 -76.63
C ALA A 280 26.31 -28.26 -77.71
N GLN A 281 27.03 -27.20 -77.31
CA GLN A 281 27.69 -26.31 -78.26
C GLN A 281 28.77 -27.03 -79.11
N GLN A 282 29.58 -27.89 -78.50
CA GLN A 282 30.56 -28.70 -79.22
C GLN A 282 29.89 -29.69 -80.16
N THR A 283 28.81 -30.35 -79.75
CA THR A 283 28.03 -31.26 -80.58
C THR A 283 27.40 -30.53 -81.76
N ASN A 284 26.89 -29.32 -81.57
CA ASN A 284 26.36 -28.49 -82.66
C ASN A 284 27.45 -28.13 -83.68
N LEU A 285 28.66 -27.77 -83.22
CA LEU A 285 29.81 -27.51 -84.09
C LEU A 285 30.27 -28.77 -84.85
N LEU A 286 30.29 -29.93 -84.19
CA LEU A 286 30.59 -31.21 -84.84
C LEU A 286 29.54 -31.56 -85.90
N GLY A 287 28.26 -31.37 -85.59
CA GLY A 287 27.15 -31.56 -86.54
C GLY A 287 27.24 -30.60 -87.72
N LEU A 288 27.65 -29.34 -87.50
CA LEU A 288 27.90 -28.37 -88.57
C LEU A 288 29.04 -28.84 -89.48
N ASN A 289 30.17 -29.26 -88.92
CA ASN A 289 31.30 -29.78 -89.70
C ASN A 289 30.92 -31.02 -90.51
N ALA A 290 30.13 -31.94 -89.92
CA ALA A 290 29.61 -33.11 -90.61
C ALA A 290 28.64 -32.73 -91.75
N ALA A 291 27.79 -31.74 -91.55
CA ALA A 291 26.88 -31.24 -92.60
C ALA A 291 27.65 -30.63 -93.77
N ILE A 292 28.74 -29.90 -93.51
CA ILE A 292 29.62 -29.33 -94.54
C ILE A 292 30.29 -30.45 -95.35
N GLU A 293 30.84 -31.47 -94.69
CA GLU A 293 31.52 -32.57 -95.39
C GLU A 293 30.52 -33.44 -96.17
N ALA A 294 29.31 -33.65 -95.63
CA ALA A 294 28.23 -34.33 -96.34
C ALA A 294 27.80 -33.57 -97.60
N ALA A 295 27.75 -32.23 -97.56
CA ALA A 295 27.49 -31.41 -98.74
C ALA A 295 28.64 -31.51 -99.76
N ARG A 296 29.89 -31.56 -99.29
CA ARG A 296 31.09 -31.70 -100.13
C ARG A 296 31.15 -33.03 -100.88
N ALA A 297 30.66 -34.12 -100.27
CA ALA A 297 30.54 -35.43 -100.90
C ALA A 297 29.40 -35.53 -101.94
N GLY A 298 28.60 -34.46 -102.12
CA GLY A 298 27.54 -34.40 -103.13
C GLY A 298 26.48 -35.50 -102.95
N ASN A 299 26.18 -36.23 -104.03
CA ASN A 299 25.13 -37.25 -104.02
C ASN A 299 25.39 -38.41 -103.05
N LEU A 300 26.66 -38.74 -102.78
CA LEU A 300 27.06 -39.81 -101.84
C LEU A 300 26.87 -39.40 -100.38
N GLY A 301 26.82 -38.09 -100.08
CA GLY A 301 26.69 -37.56 -98.72
C GLY A 301 25.26 -37.29 -98.25
N ARG A 302 24.23 -37.50 -99.08
CA ARG A 302 22.82 -37.17 -98.74
C ARG A 302 22.33 -37.79 -97.43
N GLY A 303 22.62 -39.07 -97.19
CA GLY A 303 22.23 -39.74 -95.93
C GLY A 303 22.94 -39.15 -94.71
N PHE A 304 24.23 -38.84 -94.84
CA PHE A 304 25.01 -38.18 -93.77
C PHE A 304 24.53 -36.75 -93.49
N SER A 305 24.05 -36.03 -94.51
CA SER A 305 23.51 -34.68 -94.35
C SER A 305 22.25 -34.66 -93.46
N VAL A 306 21.36 -35.64 -93.62
CA VAL A 306 20.16 -35.79 -92.77
C VAL A 306 20.55 -36.06 -91.32
N VAL A 307 21.49 -36.99 -91.09
CA VAL A 307 21.99 -37.31 -89.74
C VAL A 307 22.67 -36.10 -89.09
N ALA A 308 23.48 -35.35 -89.83
CA ALA A 308 24.12 -34.15 -89.34
C ALA A 308 23.10 -33.06 -88.96
N GLY A 309 22.02 -32.92 -89.72
CA GLY A 309 20.90 -32.04 -89.38
C GLY A 309 20.21 -32.42 -88.06
N GLU A 310 19.93 -33.71 -87.85
CA GLU A 310 19.30 -34.19 -86.62
C GLU A 310 20.22 -34.01 -85.40
N ILE A 311 21.54 -34.25 -85.54
CA ILE A 311 22.53 -33.99 -84.49
C ILE A 311 22.51 -32.52 -84.07
N ARG A 312 22.45 -31.59 -85.03
CA ARG A 312 22.39 -30.14 -84.73
C ARG A 312 21.10 -29.78 -84.00
N LYS A 313 19.97 -30.30 -84.47
CA LYS A 313 18.67 -30.06 -83.84
C LYS A 313 18.66 -30.54 -82.37
N LEU A 314 19.16 -31.75 -82.10
CA LEU A 314 19.28 -32.28 -80.73
C LEU A 314 20.22 -31.42 -79.86
N ALA A 315 21.31 -30.91 -80.44
CA ALA A 315 22.23 -30.03 -79.73
C ALA A 315 21.58 -28.68 -79.37
N ASP A 316 20.83 -28.07 -80.31
CA ASP A 316 20.09 -26.83 -80.07
C ASP A 316 18.97 -27.01 -79.03
N GLU A 317 18.23 -28.13 -79.09
CA GLU A 317 17.21 -28.50 -78.09
C GLU A 317 17.82 -28.71 -76.70
N SER A 318 19.00 -29.35 -76.61
CA SER A 318 19.74 -29.51 -75.35
C SER A 318 20.22 -28.16 -74.79
N GLN A 319 20.69 -27.25 -75.65
CA GLN A 319 21.08 -25.90 -75.24
C GLN A 319 19.88 -25.08 -74.74
N SER A 320 18.72 -25.17 -75.41
CA SER A 320 17.48 -24.54 -74.96
C SER A 320 17.03 -25.09 -73.60
N SER A 321 17.04 -26.42 -73.45
CA SER A 321 16.64 -27.09 -72.22
C SER A 321 17.54 -26.71 -71.03
N THR A 322 18.86 -26.71 -71.21
CA THR A 322 19.80 -26.28 -70.17
C THR A 322 19.63 -24.81 -69.79
N GLN A 323 19.29 -23.93 -70.74
CA GLN A 323 18.99 -22.53 -70.46
C GLN A 323 17.71 -22.37 -69.63
N ASN A 324 16.67 -23.15 -69.93
CA ASN A 324 15.43 -23.15 -69.14
C ASN A 324 15.68 -23.62 -67.69
N ILE A 325 16.43 -24.71 -67.51
CA ILE A 325 16.78 -25.21 -66.17
C ILE A 325 17.63 -24.17 -65.42
N THR A 326 18.55 -23.49 -66.10
CA THR A 326 19.35 -22.40 -65.50
C THR A 326 18.47 -21.28 -64.95
N ASN A 327 17.40 -20.91 -65.66
CA ASN A 327 16.46 -19.88 -65.21
C ASN A 327 15.68 -20.33 -63.95
N ILE A 328 15.25 -21.60 -63.91
CA ILE A 328 14.60 -22.19 -62.73
C ILE A 328 15.54 -22.19 -61.52
N LEU A 329 16.81 -22.59 -61.70
CA LEU A 329 17.80 -22.57 -60.62
C LEU A 329 18.08 -21.16 -60.09
N LYS A 330 18.03 -20.13 -60.94
CA LYS A 330 18.14 -18.73 -60.49
C LYS A 330 16.99 -18.33 -59.56
N GLN A 331 15.76 -18.72 -59.90
CA GLN A 331 14.59 -18.46 -59.05
C GLN A 331 14.69 -19.23 -57.73
N PHE A 332 15.15 -20.48 -57.80
CA PHE A 332 15.34 -21.32 -56.61
C PHE A 332 16.43 -20.76 -55.69
N ARG A 333 17.55 -20.27 -56.24
CA ARG A 333 18.58 -19.55 -55.49
C ARG A 333 18.01 -18.32 -54.77
N SER A 334 17.22 -17.50 -55.45
CA SER A 334 16.60 -16.32 -54.83
C SER A 334 15.64 -16.70 -53.69
N SER A 335 14.93 -17.82 -53.83
CA SER A 335 14.06 -18.35 -52.78
C SER A 335 14.88 -18.81 -51.56
N VAL A 336 15.99 -19.50 -51.78
CA VAL A 336 16.95 -19.92 -50.74
C VAL A 336 17.54 -18.71 -50.01
N GLU A 337 17.96 -17.68 -50.72
CA GLU A 337 18.48 -16.43 -50.14
C GLU A 337 17.42 -15.72 -49.27
N THR A 338 16.15 -15.75 -49.70
CA THR A 338 15.03 -15.21 -48.90
C THR A 338 14.81 -16.00 -47.62
N VAL A 339 14.85 -17.34 -47.68
CA VAL A 339 14.74 -18.20 -46.49
C VAL A 339 15.89 -17.95 -45.51
N GLN A 340 17.13 -17.79 -46.01
CA GLN A 340 18.28 -17.47 -45.14
C GLN A 340 18.08 -16.16 -44.39
N LYS A 341 17.60 -15.11 -45.08
CA LYS A 341 17.30 -13.83 -44.46
C LYS A 341 16.21 -13.94 -43.38
N ASN A 342 15.15 -14.69 -43.64
CA ASN A 342 14.08 -14.91 -42.66
C ASN A 342 14.61 -15.63 -41.41
N VAL A 343 15.46 -16.64 -41.58
CA VAL A 343 16.09 -17.37 -40.47
C VAL A 343 17.02 -16.46 -39.63
N GLU A 344 17.75 -15.54 -40.27
CA GLU A 344 18.54 -14.54 -39.54
C GLU A 344 17.65 -13.60 -38.72
N GLN A 345 16.54 -13.15 -39.29
CA GLN A 345 15.56 -12.32 -38.57
C GLN A 345 14.91 -13.07 -37.41
N GLU A 346 14.51 -14.33 -37.59
CA GLU A 346 13.98 -15.20 -36.53
C GLU A 346 14.99 -15.37 -35.38
N SER A 347 16.28 -15.50 -35.70
CA SER A 347 17.34 -15.57 -34.69
C SER A 347 17.44 -14.30 -33.86
N THR A 348 17.31 -13.12 -34.48
CA THR A 348 17.25 -11.86 -33.74
C THR A 348 16.00 -11.78 -32.85
N ILE A 349 14.83 -12.13 -33.37
CA ILE A 349 13.57 -12.10 -32.63
C ILE A 349 13.62 -13.04 -31.41
N THR A 350 14.16 -14.26 -31.58
CA THR A 350 14.28 -15.21 -30.46
C THR A 350 15.23 -14.74 -29.38
N GLN A 351 16.32 -14.04 -29.72
CA GLN A 351 17.21 -13.41 -28.74
C GLN A 351 16.51 -12.28 -27.97
N GLU A 352 15.74 -11.43 -28.66
CA GLU A 352 14.96 -10.38 -28.02
C GLU A 352 13.88 -10.95 -27.08
N GLN A 353 13.21 -12.02 -27.51
CA GLN A 353 12.26 -12.75 -26.68
C GLN A 353 12.91 -13.32 -25.41
N ALA A 354 14.10 -13.93 -25.53
CA ALA A 354 14.82 -14.46 -24.37
C ALA A 354 15.15 -13.36 -23.34
N LYS A 355 15.54 -12.18 -23.81
CA LYS A 355 15.76 -11.01 -22.94
C LYS A 355 14.47 -10.56 -22.26
N ALA A 356 13.38 -10.43 -23.01
CA ALA A 356 12.08 -10.03 -22.45
C ALA A 356 11.57 -11.03 -21.40
N ILE A 357 11.74 -12.33 -21.64
CA ILE A 357 11.42 -13.39 -20.66
C ILE A 357 12.16 -13.16 -19.35
N GLN A 358 13.45 -12.83 -19.40
CA GLN A 358 14.26 -12.59 -18.21
C GLN A 358 13.77 -11.34 -17.45
N GLU A 359 13.48 -10.24 -18.15
CA GLU A 359 12.94 -9.02 -17.55
C GLU A 359 11.59 -9.27 -16.86
N ILE A 360 10.71 -10.07 -17.46
CA ILE A 360 9.41 -10.40 -16.86
C ILE A 360 9.61 -11.30 -15.61
N ALA A 361 10.56 -12.23 -15.64
CA ALA A 361 10.87 -13.07 -14.48
C ALA A 361 11.36 -12.22 -13.28
N GLU A 362 12.23 -11.23 -13.52
CA GLU A 362 12.69 -10.28 -12.50
C GLU A 362 11.54 -9.41 -11.96
N MET A 363 10.62 -8.99 -12.85
CA MET A 363 9.43 -8.23 -12.46
C MET A 363 8.48 -9.05 -11.58
N ILE A 364 8.26 -10.33 -11.90
CA ILE A 364 7.45 -11.24 -11.07
C ILE A 364 8.03 -11.32 -9.65
N GLU A 365 9.33 -11.49 -9.52
CA GLU A 365 9.99 -11.58 -8.22
C GLU A 365 9.88 -10.25 -7.45
N SER A 366 10.03 -9.13 -8.13
CA SER A 366 9.85 -7.80 -7.55
C SER A 366 8.43 -7.59 -7.01
N ILE A 367 7.39 -7.98 -7.77
CA ILE A 367 5.99 -7.91 -7.32
C ILE A 367 5.76 -8.87 -6.14
N ARG A 368 6.37 -10.05 -6.17
CA ARG A 368 6.30 -11.03 -5.06
C ARG A 368 6.81 -10.44 -3.75
N LEU A 369 7.89 -9.66 -3.80
CA LEU A 369 8.46 -8.95 -2.65
C LEU A 369 7.58 -7.77 -2.20
N ALA A 370 7.05 -6.98 -3.13
CA ALA A 370 6.12 -5.89 -2.82
C ALA A 370 4.86 -6.41 -2.11
N GLY A 371 4.30 -7.54 -2.55
CA GLY A 371 3.17 -8.21 -1.88
C GLY A 371 3.47 -8.60 -0.42
N LYS A 372 4.68 -9.12 -0.14
CA LYS A 372 5.11 -9.43 1.23
C LYS A 372 5.19 -8.18 2.10
N GLN A 373 5.72 -7.08 1.56
CA GLN A 373 5.80 -5.82 2.29
C GLN A 373 4.43 -5.24 2.59
N LEU A 374 3.48 -5.32 1.65
CA LEU A 374 2.10 -4.85 1.86
C LEU A 374 1.41 -5.59 3.00
N ILE A 375 1.57 -6.91 3.09
CA ILE A 375 1.06 -7.70 4.22
C ILE A 375 1.70 -7.23 5.53
N ALA A 376 3.03 -7.10 5.58
CA ALA A 376 3.73 -6.69 6.79
C ALA A 376 3.29 -5.30 7.30
N VAL A 377 3.07 -4.35 6.39
CA VAL A 377 2.56 -3.00 6.73
C VAL A 377 1.12 -3.09 7.26
N SER A 378 0.27 -3.89 6.62
CA SER A 378 -1.12 -4.12 7.03
C SER A 378 -1.21 -4.73 8.45
N GLU A 379 -0.37 -5.72 8.73
CA GLU A 379 -0.30 -6.38 10.04
C GLU A 379 0.28 -5.46 11.12
N SER A 380 1.34 -4.71 10.81
CA SER A 380 1.92 -3.73 11.74
C SER A 380 0.89 -2.71 12.18
N LYS A 381 0.16 -2.12 11.23
CA LYS A 381 -0.87 -1.10 11.52
C LYS A 381 -2.05 -1.66 12.32
N SER A 382 -2.48 -2.88 11.99
CA SER A 382 -3.50 -3.61 12.74
C SER A 382 -3.05 -3.94 14.17
N SER A 383 -1.77 -4.26 14.38
CA SER A 383 -1.21 -4.58 15.69
C SER A 383 -1.11 -3.35 16.61
N VAL A 384 -0.85 -2.16 16.04
CA VAL A 384 -0.82 -0.89 16.79
C VAL A 384 -2.22 -0.50 17.25
N LEU A 385 -3.25 -0.74 16.41
CA LEU A 385 -4.64 -0.38 16.73
C LEU A 385 -5.35 -1.35 17.70
N ASN A 386 -4.84 -2.58 17.80
CA ASN A 386 -5.34 -3.61 18.72
C ASN A 386 -4.65 -3.59 20.10
N LYS A 387 -3.63 -2.74 20.30
CA LYS A 387 -3.00 -2.47 21.60
C LYS A 387 -3.57 -1.22 22.21
#